data_AF-A0A8H3GQL3-F1
#
_entry.id   AF-A0A8H3GQL3-F1
#
_cell.length_a   1.000
_cell.length_b   1.000
_cell.length_c   1.000
_cell.angle_alpha   90.00
_cell.angle_beta   90.00
_cell.angle_gamma   90.00
#
_symmetry.space_group_name_H-M   'P 1'
#
loop_
_entity.id
_entity.type
_entity.pdbx_description
1 polymer ?
#
loop_
_entity_poly.entity_id
_entity_poly.type
_entity_poly.pdbx_seq_one_letter_code
_entity_poly.pdbx_strand_id
1 'polypeptide(L)'
;MHRCSSGLNFPVNSCQLLAHLRVFSDFRAVPLYKGAPHPQFTRACIHVVQYAPGLTSFSWATAGLYQGLLVNILRILALGSGTTNRNRAGTILENASMLDDNDASNTNPKLLRLSLTEDGLSLTDAQLVQRLGPLEHMALHKPSTGATRALVEWITSAADPPLTSLTISNNYDLDAPLLERILFNTPQLKSLSITNCLRIEPQWLFSIISNTLLELESLAFTLPRDADVLSATFPSLPTLRHLSVLIEPPNEPDPDRHTHAPTDPLAQRLFRHLLKAIQHVKLYSLTLRLASHRTLTSKLLNALITTHGRTLRRLNLFKLAISAHGVADVVRHVSNLEQLSLELGGVLDDLDLIVEALPAAQHLHTLIDTSPTVSASRFVKSRALGRAQAIQLLEAGPVLRNVVSQQRNWAKEVVWTSGRRELSVSMRKVRTI
;
A
#
# COMPACT_ATOMS: atom_id res chain seq x y z
N MET A 1 -19.99 -9.36 -4.74
CA MET A 1 -21.04 -8.70 -3.92
C MET A 1 -21.69 -9.73 -3.00
N HIS A 2 -21.18 -9.88 -1.77
CA HIS A 2 -21.89 -10.66 -0.74
C HIS A 2 -22.93 -9.74 -0.08
N ARG A 3 -24.22 -9.97 -0.33
CA ARG A 3 -25.31 -9.32 0.41
C ARG A 3 -25.32 -9.89 1.83
N CYS A 4 -24.77 -9.15 2.80
CA CYS A 4 -25.08 -9.39 4.21
C CYS A 4 -26.46 -8.80 4.50
N SER A 5 -27.52 -9.59 4.30
CA SER A 5 -28.86 -9.30 4.79
C SER A 5 -29.07 -10.05 6.11
N SER A 6 -28.71 -9.43 7.22
CA SER A 6 -29.20 -9.82 8.54
C SER A 6 -29.61 -8.55 9.28
N GLY A 7 -30.84 -8.54 9.79
CA GLY A 7 -31.44 -7.44 10.56
C GLY A 7 -30.82 -7.32 11.95
N LEU A 8 -29.56 -6.89 12.00
CA LEU A 8 -28.89 -6.51 13.24
C LEU A 8 -29.18 -5.03 13.49
N ASN A 9 -29.99 -4.74 14.53
CA ASN A 9 -29.98 -3.43 15.17
C ASN A 9 -28.58 -3.23 15.77
N PHE A 10 -27.73 -2.45 15.10
CA PHE A 10 -26.44 -2.02 15.64
C PHE A 10 -26.65 -0.74 16.44
N PRO A 11 -26.72 -0.76 17.78
CA PRO A 11 -26.48 0.45 18.56
C PRO A 11 -24.99 0.80 18.41
N VAL A 12 -24.66 1.59 17.39
CA VAL A 12 -23.31 2.12 17.25
C VAL A 12 -23.14 3.19 18.32
N ASN A 13 -22.51 2.82 19.43
CA ASN A 13 -22.14 3.77 20.46
C ASN A 13 -21.13 4.76 19.87
N SER A 14 -21.48 6.05 19.79
CA SER A 14 -20.67 7.11 19.18
C SER A 14 -19.26 7.18 19.77
N CYS A 15 -19.08 6.80 21.04
CA CYS A 15 -17.79 6.72 21.69
C CYS A 15 -16.87 5.63 21.10
N GLN A 16 -17.41 4.48 20.68
CA GLN A 16 -16.62 3.42 20.05
C GLN A 16 -16.19 3.81 18.63
N LEU A 17 -17.06 4.52 17.91
CA LEU A 17 -16.73 5.07 16.59
C LEU A 17 -15.63 6.13 16.70
N LEU A 18 -15.73 7.02 17.69
CA LEU A 18 -14.70 8.03 18.00
C LEU A 18 -13.34 7.39 18.33
N ALA A 19 -13.32 6.33 19.16
CA ALA A 19 -12.07 5.64 19.49
C ALA A 19 -11.43 4.99 18.25
N HIS A 20 -12.24 4.42 17.35
CA HIS A 20 -11.72 3.84 16.11
C HIS A 20 -11.21 4.91 15.15
N LEU A 21 -11.93 6.03 15.01
CA LEU A 21 -11.61 7.12 14.07
C LEU A 21 -10.48 8.04 14.55
N ARG A 22 -10.30 8.22 15.86
CA ARG A 22 -9.15 8.96 16.42
C ARG A 22 -7.81 8.32 16.07
N VAL A 23 -7.78 6.99 15.96
CA VAL A 23 -6.56 6.25 15.62
C VAL A 23 -6.49 5.99 14.10
N PHE A 24 -7.63 5.74 13.44
CA PHE A 24 -7.70 5.45 12.02
C PHE A 24 -8.99 6.03 11.40
N SER A 25 -8.91 7.18 10.74
CA SER A 25 -10.01 7.65 9.89
C SER A 25 -10.00 6.95 8.53
N ASP A 26 -10.12 5.63 8.58
CA ASP A 26 -10.12 4.74 7.42
C ASP A 26 -11.53 4.17 7.20
N PHE A 27 -12.26 4.78 6.26
CA PHE A 27 -13.60 4.37 5.89
C PHE A 27 -13.58 3.32 4.77
N ARG A 28 -13.50 2.03 5.15
CA ARG A 28 -13.53 0.90 4.19
C ARG A 28 -14.90 0.32 3.89
N ALA A 29 -15.88 0.58 4.75
CA ALA A 29 -17.22 0.06 4.60
C ALA A 29 -18.25 1.05 5.14
N VAL A 30 -19.34 1.24 4.40
CA VAL A 30 -20.48 2.06 4.81
C VAL A 30 -21.68 1.15 4.99
N PRO A 31 -22.27 1.04 6.19
CA PRO A 31 -23.46 0.23 6.41
C PRO A 31 -24.63 0.81 5.61
N LEU A 32 -25.39 -0.06 4.96
CA LEU A 32 -26.46 0.32 4.05
C LEU A 32 -27.83 0.01 4.63
N TYR A 33 -28.78 0.91 4.37
CA TYR A 33 -30.19 0.72 4.63
C TYR A 33 -30.98 1.09 3.38
N LYS A 34 -31.68 0.10 2.80
CA LYS A 34 -32.45 0.25 1.55
C LYS A 34 -31.64 0.82 0.38
N GLY A 35 -30.37 0.41 0.25
CA GLY A 35 -29.48 0.82 -0.84
C GLY A 35 -28.81 2.18 -0.66
N ALA A 36 -29.07 2.90 0.43
CA ALA A 36 -28.41 4.15 0.78
C ALA A 36 -27.56 3.99 2.06
N PRO A 37 -26.59 4.88 2.34
CA PRO A 37 -25.89 4.91 3.61
C PRO A 37 -26.86 5.02 4.77
N HIS A 38 -26.62 4.25 5.82
CA HIS A 38 -27.43 4.34 7.02
C HIS A 38 -27.38 5.77 7.59
N PRO A 39 -28.52 6.50 7.73
CA PRO A 39 -28.51 7.92 8.09
C PRO A 39 -27.81 8.22 9.41
N GLN A 40 -27.96 7.34 10.42
CA GLN A 40 -27.26 7.51 11.70
C GLN A 40 -25.75 7.36 11.56
N PHE A 41 -25.29 6.46 10.68
CA PHE A 41 -23.86 6.29 10.41
C PHE A 41 -23.31 7.55 9.72
N THR A 42 -23.99 8.05 8.69
CA THR A 42 -23.63 9.31 8.02
C THR A 42 -23.50 10.47 9.00
N ARG A 43 -24.50 10.66 9.88
CA ARG A 43 -24.46 11.71 10.92
C ARG A 43 -23.30 11.50 11.88
N ALA A 44 -23.05 10.26 12.32
CA ALA A 44 -21.94 9.95 13.20
C ALA A 44 -20.59 10.24 12.53
N CYS A 45 -20.40 9.88 11.27
CA CYS A 45 -19.17 10.20 10.52
C CYS A 45 -18.95 11.71 10.41
N ILE A 46 -19.98 12.45 10.00
CA ILE A 46 -19.93 13.91 9.90
C ILE A 46 -19.58 14.53 11.26
N HIS A 47 -20.27 14.11 12.32
CA HIS A 47 -20.02 14.58 13.66
C HIS A 47 -18.58 14.28 14.11
N VAL A 48 -18.07 13.07 13.88
CA VAL A 48 -16.70 12.74 14.26
C VAL A 48 -15.69 13.60 13.51
N VAL A 49 -15.84 13.78 12.20
CA VAL A 49 -14.93 14.63 11.41
C VAL A 49 -14.99 16.08 11.88
N GLN A 50 -16.17 16.61 12.22
CA GLN A 50 -16.33 17.97 12.72
C GLN A 50 -15.67 18.21 14.08
N TYR A 51 -15.69 17.20 14.96
CA TYR A 51 -15.26 17.34 16.35
C TYR A 51 -13.99 16.52 16.69
N ALA A 52 -13.22 16.09 15.69
CA ALA A 52 -11.94 15.41 15.88
C ALA A 52 -10.77 16.41 15.76
N PRO A 53 -10.37 17.11 16.85
CA PRO A 53 -9.13 17.87 16.84
C PRO A 53 -7.96 16.92 16.61
N GLY A 54 -6.96 17.35 15.84
CA GLY A 54 -5.80 16.52 15.53
C GLY A 54 -5.95 15.54 14.35
N LEU A 55 -7.01 15.62 13.52
CA LEU A 55 -7.13 14.73 12.38
C LEU A 55 -6.05 15.02 11.31
N THR A 56 -4.97 14.24 11.33
CA THR A 56 -3.83 14.37 10.41
C THR A 56 -3.94 13.48 9.17
N SER A 57 -4.81 12.47 9.19
CA SER A 57 -4.97 11.51 8.09
C SER A 57 -6.43 11.16 7.85
N PHE A 58 -6.83 11.11 6.58
CA PHE A 58 -8.15 10.69 6.13
C PHE A 58 -8.02 9.70 4.97
N SER A 59 -8.72 8.57 5.06
CA SER A 59 -8.79 7.55 4.01
C SER A 59 -10.23 7.15 3.71
N TRP A 60 -10.55 7.10 2.42
CA TRP A 60 -11.87 6.74 1.89
C TRP A 60 -11.76 5.63 0.87
N ALA A 61 -12.38 4.48 1.17
CA ALA A 61 -12.29 3.25 0.39
C ALA A 61 -13.64 2.56 0.17
N THR A 62 -14.62 3.28 -0.39
CA THR A 62 -16.00 2.78 -0.58
C THR A 62 -16.35 2.37 -2.01
N ALA A 63 -15.37 2.28 -2.91
CA ALA A 63 -15.56 1.87 -4.31
C ALA A 63 -16.60 2.72 -5.08
N GLY A 64 -16.49 4.05 -5.05
CA GLY A 64 -17.41 4.95 -5.77
C GLY A 64 -18.78 5.12 -5.13
N LEU A 65 -19.10 4.31 -4.12
CA LEU A 65 -20.37 4.39 -3.45
C LEU A 65 -20.36 5.59 -2.49
N TYR A 66 -21.41 6.42 -2.56
CA TYR A 66 -21.70 7.50 -1.61
C TYR A 66 -20.85 8.76 -1.76
N GLN A 67 -20.62 9.19 -2.99
CA GLN A 67 -19.98 10.46 -3.33
C GLN A 67 -20.51 11.64 -2.50
N GLY A 68 -21.83 11.76 -2.30
CA GLY A 68 -22.41 12.84 -1.50
C GLY A 68 -21.92 12.89 -0.04
N LEU A 69 -21.67 11.73 0.58
CA LEU A 69 -21.09 11.67 1.92
C LEU A 69 -19.61 12.07 1.91
N LEU A 70 -18.84 11.56 0.95
CA LEU A 70 -17.43 11.94 0.78
C LEU A 70 -17.30 13.46 0.61
N VAL A 71 -18.08 14.05 -0.29
CA VAL A 71 -18.07 15.49 -0.55
C VAL A 71 -18.41 16.30 0.71
N ASN A 72 -19.40 15.88 1.50
CA ASN A 72 -19.73 16.55 2.76
C ASN A 72 -18.58 16.47 3.77
N ILE A 73 -17.91 15.31 3.87
CA ILE A 73 -16.73 15.13 4.73
C ILE A 73 -15.58 16.04 4.25
N LEU A 74 -15.29 16.06 2.95
CA LEU A 74 -14.25 16.91 2.38
C LEU A 74 -14.54 18.40 2.60
N ARG A 75 -15.82 18.83 2.52
CA ARG A 75 -16.21 20.22 2.85
C ARG A 75 -15.89 20.57 4.29
N ILE A 76 -16.17 19.67 5.24
CA ILE A 76 -15.88 19.90 6.65
C ILE A 76 -14.37 20.03 6.85
N LEU A 77 -13.58 19.13 6.25
CA LEU A 77 -12.12 19.16 6.31
C LEU A 77 -11.56 20.45 5.66
N ALA A 78 -12.15 20.89 4.56
CA ALA A 78 -11.75 22.10 3.82
C ALA A 78 -12.17 23.42 4.49
N LEU A 79 -13.15 23.41 5.41
CA LEU A 79 -13.53 24.61 6.17
C LEU A 79 -12.55 24.91 7.30
N GLY A 80 -11.88 23.88 7.82
CA GLY A 80 -10.90 24.02 8.90
C GLY A 80 -9.62 24.76 8.50
N SER A 81 -9.33 24.88 7.21
CA SER A 81 -8.03 25.34 6.68
C SER A 81 -7.84 26.86 6.58
N GLY A 82 -8.82 27.67 7.00
CA GLY A 82 -8.60 29.10 7.27
C GLY A 82 -9.15 30.08 6.25
N THR A 83 -10.47 30.27 6.25
CA THR A 83 -11.05 31.58 5.92
C THR A 83 -11.90 32.07 7.09
N THR A 84 -11.24 32.61 8.12
CA THR A 84 -11.86 33.41 9.17
C THR A 84 -12.33 34.76 8.62
N ASN A 85 -13.15 34.77 7.57
CA ASN A 85 -13.87 35.97 7.15
C ASN A 85 -15.29 35.90 7.72
N ARG A 86 -15.36 35.98 9.05
CA ARG A 86 -16.63 36.18 9.74
C ARG A 86 -16.99 37.67 9.60
N ASN A 87 -17.43 38.05 8.41
CA ASN A 87 -18.21 39.28 8.22
C ASN A 87 -19.54 39.08 8.95
N ARG A 88 -19.48 39.25 10.27
CA ARG A 88 -20.63 39.31 11.16
C ARG A 88 -21.28 40.65 10.87
N ALA A 89 -22.18 40.67 9.88
CA ALA A 89 -23.04 41.81 9.62
C ALA A 89 -23.74 42.18 10.94
N GLY A 90 -23.49 43.40 11.39
CA GLY A 90 -23.93 43.90 12.67
C GLY A 90 -25.45 43.82 12.80
N THR A 91 -25.90 43.16 13.86
CA THR A 91 -27.16 43.49 14.51
C THR A 91 -26.83 43.75 15.97
N ILE A 92 -27.01 45.02 16.30
CA ILE A 92 -26.85 45.64 17.61
C ILE A 92 -27.96 45.08 18.52
N LEU A 93 -27.61 44.47 19.65
CA LEU A 93 -28.18 44.85 20.95
C LEU A 93 -27.37 44.26 22.10
N GLU A 94 -27.26 45.09 23.13
CA GLU A 94 -26.34 45.04 24.25
C GLU A 94 -26.79 44.13 25.42
N ASN A 95 -25.80 43.83 26.28
CA ASN A 95 -25.87 43.57 27.72
C ASN A 95 -26.30 42.19 28.25
N ALA A 96 -25.30 41.36 28.59
CA ALA A 96 -25.12 40.63 29.87
C ALA A 96 -23.92 39.66 29.73
N SER A 97 -22.73 40.02 30.22
CA SER A 97 -22.15 39.60 31.50
C SER A 97 -21.38 38.26 31.50
N MET A 98 -20.05 38.39 31.60
CA MET A 98 -19.10 37.57 32.38
C MET A 98 -19.29 36.04 32.40
N LEU A 99 -18.78 35.34 31.37
CA LEU A 99 -18.29 33.96 31.50
C LEU A 99 -17.10 33.77 30.54
N ASP A 100 -15.91 33.64 31.14
CA ASP A 100 -14.64 33.11 30.65
C ASP A 100 -14.33 33.16 29.14
N ASP A 101 -13.44 34.10 28.80
CA ASP A 101 -12.57 34.11 27.62
C ASP A 101 -11.65 32.87 27.61
N ASN A 102 -12.19 31.70 27.36
CA ASN A 102 -11.41 30.61 26.79
C ASN A 102 -11.33 30.86 25.29
N ASP A 103 -10.40 31.76 24.93
CA ASP A 103 -9.88 31.98 23.59
C ASP A 103 -9.14 30.70 23.16
N ALA A 104 -9.91 29.64 22.94
CA ALA A 104 -9.46 28.38 22.44
C ALA A 104 -9.05 28.63 20.99
N SER A 105 -7.82 29.10 20.83
CA SER A 105 -7.12 29.24 19.57
C SER A 105 -7.48 28.01 18.74
N ASN A 106 -8.28 28.22 17.71
CA ASN A 106 -8.87 27.16 16.93
C ASN A 106 -7.74 26.59 16.06
N THR A 107 -6.85 25.81 16.68
CA THR A 107 -5.75 25.09 16.06
C THR A 107 -6.38 23.93 15.30
N ASN A 108 -7.09 24.27 14.23
CA ASN A 108 -7.64 23.25 13.36
C ASN A 108 -6.45 22.43 12.84
N PRO A 109 -6.51 21.11 13.01
CA PRO A 109 -5.44 20.25 12.57
C PRO A 109 -5.30 20.37 11.05
N LYS A 110 -4.06 20.61 10.59
CA LYS A 110 -3.73 20.52 9.18
C LYS A 110 -3.82 19.04 8.79
N LEU A 111 -4.73 18.72 7.87
CA LEU A 111 -4.77 17.39 7.27
C LEU A 111 -3.46 17.21 6.49
N LEU A 112 -2.67 16.20 6.85
CA LEU A 112 -1.37 15.93 6.21
C LEU A 112 -1.44 14.76 5.22
N ARG A 113 -2.41 13.84 5.40
CA ARG A 113 -2.53 12.62 4.60
C ARG A 113 -3.93 12.44 4.06
N LEU A 114 -4.04 12.34 2.74
CA LEU A 114 -5.29 12.07 2.05
C LEU A 114 -5.17 10.78 1.24
N SER A 115 -6.11 9.86 1.41
CA SER A 115 -6.24 8.66 0.59
C SER A 115 -7.66 8.51 0.08
N LEU A 116 -7.84 8.47 -1.24
CA LEU A 116 -9.14 8.36 -1.90
C LEU A 116 -9.13 7.18 -2.87
N THR A 117 -10.19 6.38 -2.85
CA THR A 117 -10.38 5.24 -3.75
C THR A 117 -11.73 5.34 -4.45
N GLU A 118 -11.70 5.34 -5.78
CA GLU A 118 -12.87 5.52 -6.65
C GLU A 118 -13.70 6.71 -6.17
N ASP A 119 -13.09 7.90 -6.14
CA ASP A 119 -13.67 9.07 -5.48
C ASP A 119 -14.98 9.56 -6.11
N GLY A 120 -15.19 9.26 -7.41
CA GLY A 120 -16.33 9.71 -8.19
C GLY A 120 -16.49 11.23 -8.24
N LEU A 121 -15.48 12.01 -7.84
CA LEU A 121 -15.65 13.45 -7.60
C LEU A 121 -15.96 14.18 -8.91
N SER A 122 -16.99 15.03 -8.88
CA SER A 122 -17.26 15.97 -9.96
C SER A 122 -16.13 17.00 -10.04
N LEU A 123 -15.99 17.70 -11.17
CA LEU A 123 -14.98 18.75 -11.31
C LEU A 123 -15.15 19.85 -10.25
N THR A 124 -16.40 20.23 -9.95
CA THR A 124 -16.72 21.25 -8.94
C THR A 124 -16.39 20.77 -7.53
N ASP A 125 -16.69 19.52 -7.19
CA ASP A 125 -16.38 19.00 -5.86
C ASP A 125 -14.89 18.72 -5.67
N ALA A 126 -14.15 18.42 -6.76
CA ALA A 126 -12.72 18.19 -6.70
C ALA A 126 -11.94 19.43 -6.25
N GLN A 127 -12.47 20.65 -6.45
CA GLN A 127 -11.88 21.89 -5.91
C GLN A 127 -11.80 21.89 -4.38
N LEU A 128 -12.56 21.04 -3.69
CA LEU A 128 -12.41 20.87 -2.24
C LEU A 128 -11.01 20.37 -1.85
N VAL A 129 -10.35 19.59 -2.71
CA VAL A 129 -9.00 19.07 -2.48
C VAL A 129 -7.99 20.21 -2.34
N GLN A 130 -8.12 21.28 -3.14
CA GLN A 130 -7.27 22.46 -3.07
C GLN A 130 -7.35 23.17 -1.71
N ARG A 131 -8.48 23.00 -1.02
CA ARG A 131 -8.77 23.64 0.27
C ARG A 131 -8.39 22.78 1.47
N LEU A 132 -7.91 21.56 1.29
CA LEU A 132 -7.54 20.67 2.41
C LEU A 132 -6.26 21.09 3.13
N GLY A 133 -5.50 22.03 2.55
CA GLY A 133 -4.29 22.58 3.13
C GLY A 133 -3.00 21.87 2.67
N PRO A 134 -1.92 21.93 3.47
CA PRO A 134 -0.61 21.39 3.11
C PRO A 134 -0.57 19.86 3.25
N LEU A 135 -1.02 19.16 2.21
CA LEU A 135 -0.93 17.70 2.17
C LEU A 135 0.51 17.24 1.92
N GLU A 136 1.04 16.43 2.84
CA GLU A 136 2.35 15.79 2.72
C GLU A 136 2.26 14.45 1.99
N HIS A 137 1.14 13.73 2.15
CA HIS A 137 0.93 12.42 1.55
C HIS A 137 -0.42 12.38 0.83
N MET A 138 -0.39 12.01 -0.44
CA MET A 138 -1.59 11.81 -1.24
C MET A 138 -1.58 10.44 -1.92
N ALA A 139 -2.68 9.69 -1.75
CA ALA A 139 -2.89 8.41 -2.40
C ALA A 139 -4.24 8.36 -3.10
N LEU A 140 -4.23 8.33 -4.43
CA LEU A 140 -5.42 8.30 -5.27
C LEU A 140 -5.48 6.95 -6.01
N HIS A 141 -6.55 6.20 -5.79
CA HIS A 141 -6.83 4.93 -6.46
C HIS A 141 -8.05 5.08 -7.35
N LYS A 142 -7.90 4.86 -8.66
CA LYS A 142 -8.93 5.16 -9.66
C LYS A 142 -9.53 6.57 -9.48
N PRO A 143 -8.72 7.64 -9.37
CA PRO A 143 -9.27 8.99 -9.22
C PRO A 143 -10.07 9.38 -10.46
N SER A 144 -11.12 10.18 -10.26
CA SER A 144 -11.85 10.78 -11.38
C SER A 144 -10.97 11.78 -12.13
N THR A 145 -11.33 12.09 -13.38
CA THR A 145 -10.68 13.16 -14.15
C THR A 145 -10.72 14.51 -13.42
N GLY A 146 -11.81 14.77 -12.68
CA GLY A 146 -11.96 15.97 -11.85
C GLY A 146 -10.93 16.01 -10.72
N ALA A 147 -10.76 14.90 -9.98
CA ALA A 147 -9.78 14.79 -8.92
C ALA A 147 -8.34 14.93 -9.43
N THR A 148 -8.00 14.32 -10.57
CA THR A 148 -6.67 14.46 -11.18
C THR A 148 -6.37 15.91 -11.60
N ARG A 149 -7.35 16.63 -12.17
CA ARG A 149 -7.18 18.06 -12.51
C ARG A 149 -7.04 18.93 -11.27
N ALA A 150 -7.89 18.71 -10.26
CA ALA A 150 -7.81 19.47 -9.01
C ALA A 150 -6.49 19.25 -8.28
N LEU A 151 -5.91 18.03 -8.34
CA LEU A 151 -4.57 17.74 -7.87
C LEU A 151 -3.52 18.61 -8.58
N VAL A 152 -3.58 18.69 -9.90
CA VAL A 152 -2.62 19.47 -10.70
C VAL A 152 -2.76 20.96 -10.38
N GLU A 153 -3.98 21.47 -10.30
CA GLU A 153 -4.25 22.86 -9.90
C GLU A 153 -3.77 23.14 -8.48
N TRP A 154 -4.00 22.24 -7.53
CA TRP A 154 -3.52 22.36 -6.15
C TRP A 154 -1.99 22.43 -6.10
N ILE A 155 -1.30 21.50 -6.76
CA ILE A 155 0.17 21.45 -6.79
C ILE A 155 0.74 22.70 -7.47
N THR A 156 0.14 23.15 -8.57
CA THR A 156 0.69 24.25 -9.38
C THR A 156 0.32 25.63 -8.84
N SER A 157 -0.70 25.74 -7.98
CA SER A 157 -1.05 26.99 -7.31
C SER A 157 -0.27 27.22 -6.02
N ALA A 158 0.25 26.16 -5.39
CA ALA A 158 1.11 26.27 -4.23
C ALA A 158 2.54 26.67 -4.66
N ALA A 159 3.11 27.71 -4.04
CA ALA A 159 4.48 28.12 -4.33
C ALA A 159 5.53 27.06 -3.89
N ASP A 160 5.23 26.31 -2.83
CA ASP A 160 6.05 25.21 -2.32
C ASP A 160 5.14 24.14 -1.70
N PRO A 161 4.60 23.21 -2.51
CA PRO A 161 3.72 22.17 -1.99
C PRO A 161 4.55 21.20 -1.13
N PRO A 162 4.13 20.92 0.12
CA PRO A 162 4.87 20.06 1.05
C PRO A 162 4.72 18.57 0.73
N LEU A 163 4.34 18.23 -0.50
CA LEU A 163 4.03 16.87 -0.90
C LEU A 163 5.32 16.03 -0.96
N THR A 164 5.48 15.13 0.01
CA THR A 164 6.62 14.22 0.09
C THR A 164 6.30 12.83 -0.46
N SER A 165 5.03 12.47 -0.56
CA SER A 165 4.59 11.16 -1.07
C SER A 165 3.36 11.26 -1.96
N LEU A 166 3.47 10.73 -3.18
CA LEU A 166 2.39 10.67 -4.16
C LEU A 166 2.21 9.24 -4.66
N THR A 167 0.98 8.74 -4.51
CA THR A 167 0.54 7.46 -5.07
C THR A 167 -0.65 7.71 -5.99
N ILE A 168 -0.50 7.37 -7.26
CA ILE A 168 -1.61 7.32 -8.22
C ILE A 168 -1.68 5.91 -8.79
N SER A 169 -2.86 5.31 -8.72
CA SER A 169 -3.06 3.95 -9.22
C SER A 169 -4.34 3.82 -10.01
N ASN A 170 -4.34 2.95 -11.03
CA ASN A 170 -5.50 2.69 -11.89
C ASN A 170 -6.13 3.98 -12.48
N ASN A 171 -5.32 4.98 -12.83
CA ASN A 171 -5.81 6.19 -13.48
C ASN A 171 -5.58 6.10 -14.99
N TYR A 172 -6.67 6.12 -15.76
CA TYR A 172 -6.65 6.00 -17.22
C TYR A 172 -6.44 7.35 -17.93
N ASP A 173 -6.59 8.47 -17.21
CA ASP A 173 -6.47 9.82 -17.77
C ASP A 173 -5.07 10.43 -17.58
N LEU A 174 -4.24 9.84 -16.70
CA LEU A 174 -2.89 10.31 -16.38
C LEU A 174 -1.96 10.00 -17.53
N ASP A 175 -1.50 11.05 -18.21
CA ASP A 175 -0.49 10.97 -19.27
C ASP A 175 0.83 11.63 -18.86
N ALA A 176 1.86 11.40 -19.69
CA ALA A 176 3.22 11.82 -19.39
C ALA A 176 3.35 13.34 -19.16
N PRO A 177 2.77 14.23 -20.00
CA PRO A 177 2.87 15.67 -19.77
C PRO A 177 2.22 16.11 -18.46
N LEU A 178 1.09 15.50 -18.08
CA LEU A 178 0.43 15.81 -16.82
C LEU A 178 1.28 15.37 -15.62
N LEU A 179 1.83 14.16 -15.68
CA LEU A 179 2.72 13.65 -14.64
C LEU A 179 4.00 14.51 -14.53
N GLU A 180 4.59 14.92 -15.65
CA GLU A 180 5.74 15.81 -15.68
C GLU A 180 5.44 17.13 -14.97
N ARG A 181 4.29 17.74 -15.27
CA ARG A 181 3.86 18.97 -14.61
C ARG A 181 3.67 18.78 -13.10
N ILE A 182 3.09 17.66 -12.67
CA ILE A 182 2.95 17.31 -11.26
C ILE A 182 4.35 17.24 -10.61
N LEU A 183 5.26 16.42 -11.16
CA LEU A 183 6.56 16.15 -10.55
C LEU A 183 7.48 17.37 -10.55
N PHE A 184 7.44 18.20 -11.59
CA PHE A 184 8.20 19.45 -11.67
C PHE A 184 7.82 20.44 -10.57
N ASN A 185 6.56 20.43 -10.14
CA ASN A 185 6.07 21.31 -9.08
C ASN A 185 6.11 20.64 -7.69
N THR A 186 6.68 19.44 -7.55
CA THR A 186 6.82 18.75 -6.25
C THR A 186 8.29 18.38 -5.99
N PRO A 187 9.20 19.35 -5.80
CA PRO A 187 10.62 19.08 -5.66
C PRO A 187 10.96 18.32 -4.36
N GLN A 188 10.11 18.40 -3.34
CA GLN A 188 10.29 17.72 -2.06
C GLN A 188 9.81 16.25 -2.08
N LEU A 189 9.38 15.73 -3.24
CA LEU A 189 8.83 14.40 -3.35
C LEU A 189 9.91 13.33 -3.12
N LYS A 190 9.69 12.49 -2.11
CA LYS A 190 10.58 11.38 -1.73
C LYS A 190 10.02 10.02 -2.09
N SER A 191 8.70 9.90 -2.22
CA SER A 191 8.03 8.66 -2.55
C SER A 191 7.07 8.84 -3.72
N LEU A 192 7.30 8.08 -4.79
CA LEU A 192 6.47 8.10 -5.99
C LEU A 192 5.96 6.69 -6.30
N SER A 193 4.65 6.54 -6.45
CA SER A 193 4.02 5.29 -6.85
C SER A 193 3.03 5.52 -8.00
N ILE A 194 3.37 5.08 -9.21
CA ILE A 194 2.53 5.18 -10.42
C ILE A 194 2.24 3.76 -10.95
N THR A 195 1.13 3.17 -10.53
CA THR A 195 0.84 1.75 -10.83
C THR A 195 -0.45 1.56 -11.61
N ASN A 196 -0.42 0.73 -12.66
CA ASN A 196 -1.54 0.45 -13.56
C ASN A 196 -2.14 1.75 -14.16
N CYS A 197 -1.26 2.67 -14.56
CA CYS A 197 -1.59 3.87 -15.32
C CYS A 197 -1.19 3.63 -16.77
N LEU A 198 -2.09 3.04 -17.56
CA LEU A 198 -1.78 2.45 -18.87
C LEU A 198 -1.22 3.44 -19.91
N ARG A 199 -1.41 4.75 -19.73
CA ARG A 199 -0.88 5.81 -20.61
C ARG A 199 0.52 6.30 -20.20
N ILE A 200 1.08 5.79 -19.11
CA ILE A 200 2.43 6.11 -18.64
C ILE A 200 3.34 4.93 -18.94
N GLU A 201 4.05 5.01 -20.06
CA GLU A 201 5.08 4.03 -20.37
C GLU A 201 6.32 4.27 -19.48
N PRO A 202 7.08 3.21 -19.15
CA PRO A 202 8.27 3.33 -18.29
C PRO A 202 9.32 4.30 -18.83
N GLN A 203 9.50 4.38 -20.14
CA GLN A 203 10.44 5.30 -20.79
C GLN A 203 10.12 6.78 -20.48
N TRP A 204 8.84 7.15 -20.52
CA TRP A 204 8.40 8.48 -20.17
C TRP A 204 8.55 8.73 -18.68
N LEU A 205 8.12 7.79 -17.83
CA LEU A 205 8.28 7.90 -16.38
C LEU A 205 9.74 8.13 -15.99
N PHE A 206 10.67 7.35 -16.54
CA PHE A 206 12.09 7.44 -16.23
C PHE A 206 12.73 8.73 -16.77
N SER A 207 12.33 9.18 -17.96
CA SER A 207 12.74 10.48 -18.51
C SER A 207 12.28 11.63 -17.61
N ILE A 208 11.00 11.64 -17.20
CA ILE A 208 10.45 12.66 -16.31
C ILE A 208 11.19 12.69 -14.97
N ILE A 209 11.42 11.51 -14.35
CA ILE A 209 12.16 11.43 -13.08
C ILE A 209 13.59 11.97 -13.25
N SER A 210 14.26 11.66 -14.36
CA SER A 210 15.60 12.15 -14.65
C SER A 210 15.64 13.67 -14.83
N ASN A 211 14.61 14.24 -15.48
CA ASN A 211 14.53 15.68 -15.76
C ASN A 211 14.13 16.51 -14.52
N THR A 212 13.43 15.90 -13.56
CA THR A 212 12.95 16.57 -12.35
C THR A 212 13.95 16.54 -11.20
N LEU A 213 15.06 15.80 -11.33
CA LEU A 213 16.14 15.72 -10.34
C LEU A 213 15.67 15.34 -8.92
N LEU A 214 14.60 14.54 -8.82
CA LEU A 214 14.01 14.16 -7.53
C LEU A 214 14.91 13.20 -6.75
N GLU A 215 15.09 13.46 -5.45
CA GLU A 215 15.82 12.60 -4.52
C GLU A 215 14.96 11.44 -3.98
N LEU A 216 14.35 10.65 -4.87
CA LEU A 216 13.40 9.61 -4.48
C LEU A 216 14.03 8.52 -3.58
N GLU A 217 13.46 8.35 -2.39
CA GLU A 217 13.76 7.26 -1.46
C GLU A 217 12.91 5.99 -1.76
N SER A 218 11.73 6.17 -2.37
CA SER A 218 10.79 5.09 -2.70
C SER A 218 10.19 5.28 -4.10
N LEU A 219 10.27 4.24 -4.92
CA LEU A 219 9.71 4.22 -6.27
C LEU A 219 8.89 2.94 -6.48
N ALA A 220 7.64 3.11 -6.90
CA ALA A 220 6.78 2.02 -7.34
C ALA A 220 6.18 2.31 -8.72
N PHE A 221 6.24 1.33 -9.61
CA PHE A 221 5.67 1.50 -10.96
C PHE A 221 5.22 0.19 -11.58
N THR A 222 4.53 0.32 -12.71
CA THR A 222 4.10 -0.81 -13.55
C THR A 222 4.94 -0.87 -14.81
N LEU A 223 5.42 -2.08 -15.12
CA LEU A 223 6.05 -2.42 -16.38
C LEU A 223 5.05 -3.19 -17.24
N PRO A 224 4.61 -2.62 -18.38
CA PRO A 224 3.95 -3.44 -19.39
C PRO A 224 4.95 -4.48 -19.92
N ARG A 225 4.47 -5.65 -20.34
CA ARG A 225 5.31 -6.77 -20.80
C ARG A 225 5.70 -6.65 -22.28
N ASP A 226 5.66 -5.45 -22.85
CA ASP A 226 6.04 -5.20 -24.23
C ASP A 226 7.56 -5.12 -24.41
N ALA A 227 8.07 -5.62 -25.53
CA ALA A 227 9.51 -5.77 -25.76
C ALA A 227 10.28 -4.43 -25.82
N ASP A 228 9.60 -3.35 -26.22
CA ASP A 228 10.20 -2.02 -26.41
C ASP A 228 10.60 -1.34 -25.09
N VAL A 229 10.03 -1.82 -23.97
CA VAL A 229 10.28 -1.30 -22.61
C VAL A 229 11.76 -1.44 -22.19
N LEU A 230 12.50 -2.36 -22.82
CA LEU A 230 13.91 -2.60 -22.52
C LEU A 230 14.84 -1.49 -23.02
N SER A 231 14.35 -0.59 -23.87
CA SER A 231 15.11 0.58 -24.33
C SER A 231 15.17 1.70 -23.29
N ALA A 232 14.26 1.69 -22.31
CA ALA A 232 14.19 2.72 -21.29
C ALA A 232 15.44 2.68 -20.39
N THR A 233 16.13 3.82 -20.30
CA THR A 233 17.24 4.01 -19.35
C THR A 233 16.65 4.32 -17.98
N PHE A 234 16.95 3.48 -17.00
CA PHE A 234 16.51 3.71 -15.63
C PHE A 234 17.19 4.96 -15.05
N PRO A 235 16.47 5.83 -14.33
CA PRO A 235 17.03 7.06 -13.79
C PRO A 235 18.10 6.76 -12.72
N SER A 236 19.12 7.62 -12.62
CA SER A 236 20.07 7.55 -11.51
C SER A 236 19.40 8.01 -10.22
N LEU A 237 19.14 7.09 -9.30
CA LEU A 237 18.45 7.37 -8.04
C LEU A 237 19.32 6.92 -6.85
N PRO A 238 20.34 7.73 -6.45
CA PRO A 238 21.31 7.32 -5.43
C PRO A 238 20.70 7.19 -4.02
N THR A 239 19.60 7.89 -3.75
CA THR A 239 18.87 7.85 -2.47
C THR A 239 17.82 6.74 -2.40
N LEU A 240 17.58 6.01 -3.50
CA LEU A 240 16.53 5.01 -3.58
C LEU A 240 16.80 3.84 -2.62
N ARG A 241 15.81 3.57 -1.76
CA ARG A 241 15.84 2.49 -0.76
C ARG A 241 14.75 1.47 -0.97
N HIS A 242 13.61 1.88 -1.52
CA HIS A 242 12.44 1.03 -1.70
C HIS A 242 12.07 1.00 -3.18
N LEU A 243 12.04 -0.20 -3.75
CA LEU A 243 11.63 -0.41 -5.13
C LEU A 243 10.49 -1.43 -5.19
N SER A 244 9.41 -1.07 -5.86
CA SER A 244 8.28 -1.98 -6.12
C SER A 244 7.92 -1.98 -7.60
N VAL A 245 8.02 -3.14 -8.24
CA VAL A 245 7.73 -3.28 -9.67
C VAL A 245 6.60 -4.28 -9.86
N LEU A 246 5.51 -3.81 -10.46
CA LEU A 246 4.42 -4.66 -10.96
C LEU A 246 4.65 -4.92 -12.45
N ILE A 247 4.78 -6.18 -12.85
CA ILE A 247 4.84 -6.55 -14.27
C ILE A 247 3.49 -7.13 -14.66
N GLU A 248 2.81 -6.44 -15.57
CA GLU A 248 1.52 -6.86 -16.10
C GLU A 248 1.69 -7.91 -17.20
N PRO A 249 0.69 -8.78 -17.44
CA PRO A 249 0.81 -9.76 -18.48
C PRO A 249 0.52 -9.09 -19.84
N PRO A 250 1.09 -9.57 -20.96
CA PRO A 250 0.42 -9.38 -22.24
C PRO A 250 -0.96 -10.03 -22.13
N ASN A 251 -1.87 -9.75 -23.06
CA ASN A 251 -3.22 -10.34 -23.10
C ASN A 251 -3.25 -11.89 -23.28
N GLU A 252 -2.18 -12.60 -22.90
CA GLU A 252 -2.07 -14.05 -22.83
C GLU A 252 -3.01 -14.62 -21.75
N PRO A 253 -3.73 -15.72 -22.04
CA PRO A 253 -4.46 -16.46 -21.02
C PRO A 253 -3.50 -16.95 -19.92
N ASP A 254 -3.97 -16.95 -18.66
CA ASP A 254 -3.19 -17.48 -17.53
C ASP A 254 -2.83 -18.94 -17.85
N PRO A 255 -1.54 -19.31 -17.96
CA PRO A 255 -1.18 -20.66 -18.33
C PRO A 255 -1.74 -21.63 -17.31
N ASP A 256 -2.18 -22.78 -17.82
CA ASP A 256 -2.81 -23.80 -16.99
C ASP A 256 -1.83 -24.25 -15.90
N ARG A 257 -2.25 -24.13 -14.63
CA ARG A 257 -1.40 -24.29 -13.43
C ARG A 257 -0.83 -25.71 -13.28
N HIS A 258 -1.34 -26.65 -14.07
CA HIS A 258 -0.93 -28.06 -14.10
C HIS A 258 0.44 -28.26 -14.75
N THR A 259 0.87 -27.32 -15.61
CA THR A 259 2.21 -27.36 -16.17
C THR A 259 3.18 -26.59 -15.27
N HIS A 260 4.39 -27.12 -15.06
CA HIS A 260 5.46 -26.39 -14.38
C HIS A 260 5.48 -24.96 -14.88
N ALA A 261 5.26 -23.99 -13.98
CA ALA A 261 5.02 -22.61 -14.36
C ALA A 261 6.11 -22.16 -15.34
N PRO A 262 5.75 -21.85 -16.60
CA PRO A 262 6.74 -21.72 -17.65
C PRO A 262 7.70 -20.59 -17.29
N THR A 263 8.98 -20.83 -17.57
CA THR A 263 9.95 -19.74 -17.51
C THR A 263 9.60 -18.76 -18.61
N ASP A 264 9.25 -17.55 -18.23
CA ASP A 264 8.85 -16.50 -19.16
C ASP A 264 10.08 -15.69 -19.56
N PRO A 265 10.65 -15.91 -20.76
CA PRO A 265 11.91 -15.30 -21.16
C PRO A 265 11.84 -13.77 -21.18
N LEU A 266 10.66 -13.19 -21.43
CA LEU A 266 10.45 -11.75 -21.45
C LEU A 266 10.51 -11.17 -20.04
N ALA A 267 9.78 -11.76 -19.08
CA ALA A 267 9.86 -11.37 -17.67
C ALA A 267 11.29 -11.56 -17.14
N GLN A 268 11.99 -12.65 -17.49
CA GLN A 268 13.39 -12.84 -17.09
C GLN A 268 14.31 -11.76 -17.67
N ARG A 269 14.08 -11.33 -18.92
CA ARG A 269 14.85 -10.24 -19.56
C ARG A 269 14.58 -8.89 -18.89
N LEU A 270 13.32 -8.60 -18.57
CA LEU A 270 12.91 -7.40 -17.82
C LEU A 270 13.54 -7.36 -16.43
N PHE A 271 13.48 -8.46 -15.67
CA PHE A 271 14.14 -8.55 -14.37
C PHE A 271 15.65 -8.38 -14.48
N ARG A 272 16.29 -8.98 -15.49
CA ARG A 272 17.73 -8.79 -15.71
C ARG A 272 18.08 -7.34 -15.99
N HIS A 273 17.29 -6.67 -16.84
CA HIS A 273 17.47 -5.25 -17.15
C HIS A 273 17.30 -4.40 -15.90
N LEU A 274 16.23 -4.64 -15.15
CA LEU A 274 15.95 -3.95 -13.89
C LEU A 274 17.08 -4.12 -12.88
N LEU A 275 17.52 -5.35 -12.61
CA LEU A 275 18.60 -5.65 -11.67
C LEU A 275 19.93 -5.01 -12.09
N LYS A 276 20.22 -4.99 -13.40
CA LYS A 276 21.39 -4.29 -13.94
C LYS A 276 21.27 -2.78 -13.74
N ALA A 277 20.11 -2.21 -14.00
CA ALA A 277 19.84 -0.78 -13.83
C ALA A 277 20.01 -0.31 -12.38
N ILE A 278 19.60 -1.12 -11.42
CA ILE A 278 19.66 -0.77 -9.99
C ILE A 278 20.93 -1.30 -9.30
N GLN A 279 21.92 -1.81 -10.05
CA GLN A 279 23.06 -2.53 -9.48
C GLN A 279 23.92 -1.70 -8.49
N HIS A 280 23.88 -0.37 -8.59
CA HIS A 280 24.62 0.54 -7.73
C HIS A 280 23.78 1.11 -6.57
N VAL A 281 22.50 0.74 -6.50
CA VAL A 281 21.56 1.25 -5.51
C VAL A 281 21.60 0.36 -4.25
N LYS A 282 21.72 0.99 -3.08
CA LYS A 282 21.69 0.30 -1.78
C LYS A 282 20.24 0.06 -1.32
N LEU A 283 19.55 -0.85 -2.02
CA LEU A 283 18.15 -1.15 -1.73
C LEU A 283 17.97 -1.79 -0.35
N TYR A 284 17.05 -1.23 0.42
CA TYR A 284 16.54 -1.78 1.68
C TYR A 284 15.35 -2.72 1.44
N SER A 285 14.46 -2.39 0.50
CA SER A 285 13.28 -3.20 0.17
C SER A 285 13.13 -3.38 -1.33
N LEU A 286 12.86 -4.60 -1.76
CA LEU A 286 12.53 -4.94 -3.13
C LEU A 286 11.24 -5.75 -3.19
N THR A 287 10.27 -5.26 -3.95
CA THR A 287 9.02 -5.95 -4.25
C THR A 287 8.93 -6.20 -5.75
N LEU A 288 8.89 -7.46 -6.15
CA LEU A 288 8.62 -7.86 -7.53
C LEU A 288 7.27 -8.58 -7.54
N ARG A 289 6.33 -8.06 -8.32
CA ARG A 289 4.99 -8.63 -8.46
C ARG A 289 4.70 -8.89 -9.91
N LEU A 290 4.28 -10.12 -10.19
CA LEU A 290 3.73 -10.46 -11.49
C LEU A 290 2.20 -10.48 -11.44
N ALA A 291 1.57 -10.23 -12.58
CA ALA A 291 0.14 -10.42 -12.73
C ALA A 291 -0.27 -11.89 -12.86
N SER A 292 0.58 -12.72 -13.46
CA SER A 292 0.41 -14.17 -13.60
C SER A 292 1.54 -14.93 -12.92
N HIS A 293 1.30 -16.19 -12.57
CA HIS A 293 2.28 -17.02 -11.86
C HIS A 293 3.42 -17.42 -12.80
N ARG A 294 4.68 -17.20 -12.40
CA ARG A 294 5.89 -17.57 -13.16
C ARG A 294 6.99 -18.08 -12.26
N THR A 295 7.96 -18.78 -12.85
CA THR A 295 9.17 -19.23 -12.15
C THR A 295 10.30 -18.19 -12.28
N LEU A 296 10.95 -17.85 -11.17
CA LEU A 296 12.19 -17.06 -11.15
C LEU A 296 13.39 -18.00 -11.30
N THR A 297 14.22 -17.78 -12.31
CA THR A 297 15.40 -18.65 -12.54
C THR A 297 16.46 -18.45 -11.46
N SER A 298 17.16 -19.53 -11.09
CA SER A 298 18.26 -19.46 -10.10
C SER A 298 19.35 -18.47 -10.52
N LYS A 299 19.59 -18.29 -11.82
CA LYS A 299 20.54 -17.29 -12.34
C LYS A 299 20.15 -15.86 -11.96
N LEU A 300 18.87 -15.50 -12.08
CA LEU A 300 18.41 -14.17 -11.69
C LEU A 300 18.37 -13.99 -10.18
N LEU A 301 17.97 -15.04 -9.46
CA LEU A 301 17.98 -15.01 -8.00
C LEU A 301 19.40 -14.81 -7.46
N ASN A 302 20.37 -15.53 -7.99
CA ASN A 302 21.79 -15.38 -7.63
C ASN A 302 22.33 -13.99 -7.98
N ALA A 303 21.91 -13.41 -9.11
CA ALA A 303 22.24 -12.03 -9.44
C ALA A 303 21.68 -11.05 -8.39
N LEU A 304 20.40 -11.20 -8.00
CA LEU A 304 19.77 -10.39 -6.95
C LEU A 304 20.52 -10.52 -5.61
N ILE A 305 20.82 -11.75 -5.19
CA ILE A 305 21.58 -12.03 -3.95
C ILE A 305 22.97 -11.40 -4.02
N THR A 306 23.68 -11.56 -5.14
CA THR A 306 25.04 -11.03 -5.29
C THR A 306 25.05 -9.50 -5.26
N THR A 307 24.11 -8.86 -5.95
CA THR A 307 24.04 -7.41 -6.07
C THR A 307 23.53 -6.75 -4.79
N HIS A 308 22.49 -7.31 -4.16
CA HIS A 308 21.78 -6.63 -3.06
C HIS A 308 21.76 -7.41 -1.74
N GLY A 309 22.25 -8.65 -1.66
CA GLY A 309 22.12 -9.50 -0.47
C GLY A 309 22.65 -8.88 0.82
N ARG A 310 23.60 -7.93 0.73
CA ARG A 310 24.13 -7.20 1.88
C ARG A 310 23.26 -6.03 2.34
N THR A 311 22.49 -5.41 1.46
CA THR A 311 21.70 -4.19 1.78
C THR A 311 20.24 -4.50 2.02
N LEU A 312 19.73 -5.55 1.36
CA LEU A 312 18.32 -5.89 1.31
C LEU A 312 17.84 -6.43 2.66
N ARG A 313 16.79 -5.81 3.20
CA ARG A 313 16.13 -6.22 4.44
C ARG A 313 14.72 -6.76 4.22
N ARG A 314 14.05 -6.37 3.14
CA ARG A 314 12.71 -6.85 2.81
C ARG A 314 12.63 -7.30 1.36
N LEU A 315 12.39 -8.59 1.14
CA LEU A 315 12.23 -9.16 -0.19
C LEU A 315 10.81 -9.70 -0.34
N ASN A 316 10.06 -9.17 -1.30
CA ASN A 316 8.70 -9.63 -1.60
C ASN A 316 8.58 -10.06 -3.06
N LEU A 317 8.28 -11.34 -3.29
CA LEU A 317 8.20 -11.96 -4.59
C LEU A 317 6.79 -12.54 -4.77
N PHE A 318 5.89 -11.76 -5.37
CA PHE A 318 4.49 -12.12 -5.54
C PHE A 318 4.24 -12.74 -6.91
N LYS A 319 3.55 -13.89 -6.94
CA LYS A 319 3.32 -14.66 -8.17
C LYS A 319 4.61 -15.11 -8.86
N LEU A 320 5.65 -15.31 -8.05
CA LEU A 320 6.97 -15.77 -8.45
C LEU A 320 7.31 -17.04 -7.66
N ALA A 321 7.27 -18.17 -8.35
CA ALA A 321 7.76 -19.45 -7.83
C ALA A 321 9.29 -19.47 -7.85
N ILE A 322 9.85 -20.02 -6.79
CA ILE A 322 11.29 -20.23 -6.61
C ILE A 322 11.45 -21.67 -6.13
N SER A 323 12.54 -22.34 -6.52
CA SER A 323 12.85 -23.66 -5.99
C SER A 323 13.20 -23.61 -4.51
N ALA A 324 13.09 -24.74 -3.80
CA ALA A 324 13.53 -24.88 -2.40
C ALA A 324 14.96 -24.42 -2.17
N HIS A 325 15.85 -24.83 -3.09
CA HIS A 325 17.24 -24.42 -3.11
C HIS A 325 17.38 -22.89 -3.22
N GLY A 326 16.60 -22.25 -4.10
CA GLY A 326 16.62 -20.79 -4.22
C GLY A 326 16.13 -20.08 -2.94
N VAL A 327 15.09 -20.60 -2.28
CA VAL A 327 14.64 -20.06 -0.99
C VAL A 327 15.72 -20.22 0.07
N ALA A 328 16.33 -21.41 0.17
CA ALA A 328 17.45 -21.67 1.07
C ALA A 328 18.65 -20.75 0.80
N ASP A 329 18.97 -20.49 -0.47
CA ASP A 329 20.04 -19.57 -0.86
C ASP A 329 19.76 -18.12 -0.45
N VAL A 330 18.52 -17.64 -0.59
CA VAL A 330 18.12 -16.32 -0.08
C VAL A 330 18.32 -16.24 1.43
N VAL A 331 17.84 -17.24 2.16
CA VAL A 331 17.92 -17.30 3.63
C VAL A 331 19.38 -17.34 4.10
N ARG A 332 20.28 -18.05 3.40
CA ARG A 332 21.71 -18.15 3.75
C ARG A 332 22.50 -16.88 3.42
N HIS A 333 22.22 -16.24 2.29
CA HIS A 333 23.12 -15.22 1.73
C HIS A 333 22.61 -13.79 1.87
N VAL A 334 21.33 -13.56 2.15
CA VAL A 334 20.78 -12.24 2.43
C VAL A 334 20.83 -11.98 3.93
N SER A 335 22.02 -11.65 4.43
CA SER A 335 22.31 -11.66 5.87
C SER A 335 21.43 -10.71 6.68
N ASN A 336 21.04 -9.58 6.12
CA ASN A 336 20.24 -8.54 6.81
C ASN A 336 18.73 -8.67 6.57
N LEU A 337 18.27 -9.81 6.06
CA LEU A 337 16.86 -10.03 5.72
C LEU A 337 15.99 -10.04 6.99
N GLU A 338 15.11 -9.05 7.12
CA GLU A 338 14.14 -8.90 8.21
C GLU A 338 12.79 -9.54 7.85
N GLN A 339 12.40 -9.47 6.58
CA GLN A 339 11.13 -9.98 6.06
C GLN A 339 11.32 -10.64 4.68
N LEU A 340 10.76 -11.83 4.54
CA LEU A 340 10.71 -12.57 3.27
C LEU A 340 9.26 -12.91 2.92
N SER A 341 8.79 -12.47 1.75
CA SER A 341 7.48 -12.84 1.22
C SER A 341 7.65 -13.56 -0.12
N LEU A 342 7.21 -14.81 -0.22
CA LEU A 342 7.28 -15.61 -1.44
C LEU A 342 6.26 -16.74 -1.42
N GLU A 343 6.06 -17.41 -2.55
CA GLU A 343 5.15 -18.56 -2.62
C GLU A 343 5.83 -19.83 -2.09
N LEU A 344 5.35 -20.36 -0.96
CA LEU A 344 5.90 -21.60 -0.39
C LEU A 344 5.20 -22.85 -0.89
N GLY A 345 3.97 -22.74 -1.42
CA GLY A 345 3.12 -23.89 -1.75
C GLY A 345 3.73 -24.90 -2.72
N GLY A 346 4.57 -24.46 -3.66
CA GLY A 346 5.30 -25.34 -4.59
C GLY A 346 6.61 -25.93 -4.03
N VAL A 347 6.98 -25.54 -2.81
CA VAL A 347 8.27 -25.83 -2.17
C VAL A 347 8.09 -26.69 -0.91
N LEU A 348 6.85 -26.90 -0.48
CA LEU A 348 6.54 -27.60 0.78
C LEU A 348 6.98 -29.06 0.81
N ASP A 349 7.19 -29.71 -0.35
CA ASP A 349 7.71 -31.08 -0.41
C ASP A 349 9.21 -31.15 -0.05
N ASP A 350 9.93 -30.04 -0.19
CA ASP A 350 11.36 -29.89 0.13
C ASP A 350 11.58 -28.89 1.29
N LEU A 351 10.62 -28.80 2.22
CA LEU A 351 10.65 -27.83 3.32
C LEU A 351 11.91 -27.98 4.19
N ASP A 352 12.45 -29.19 4.31
CA ASP A 352 13.63 -29.50 5.11
C ASP A 352 14.86 -28.68 4.68
N LEU A 353 15.00 -28.37 3.39
CA LEU A 353 16.09 -27.52 2.88
C LEU A 353 15.98 -26.08 3.41
N ILE A 354 14.76 -25.56 3.53
CA ILE A 354 14.52 -24.22 4.09
C ILE A 354 14.78 -24.23 5.59
N VAL A 355 14.30 -25.27 6.27
CA VAL A 355 14.50 -25.49 7.72
C VAL A 355 15.98 -25.57 8.07
N GLU A 356 16.79 -26.28 7.28
CA GLU A 356 18.25 -26.36 7.44
C GLU A 356 18.95 -25.00 7.21
N ALA A 357 18.40 -24.16 6.32
CA ALA A 357 18.97 -22.85 6.02
C ALA A 357 18.61 -21.77 7.06
N LEU A 358 17.46 -21.87 7.72
CA LEU A 358 16.94 -20.85 8.65
C LEU A 358 17.90 -20.42 9.78
N PRO A 359 18.73 -21.30 10.37
CA PRO A 359 19.75 -20.89 11.33
C PRO A 359 20.72 -19.81 10.83
N ALA A 360 20.93 -19.68 9.51
CA ALA A 360 21.78 -18.63 8.95
C ALA A 360 21.09 -17.25 8.94
N ALA A 361 19.76 -17.18 8.97
CA ALA A 361 18.99 -15.95 8.89
C ALA A 361 18.79 -15.28 10.25
N GLN A 362 19.87 -14.70 10.78
CA GLN A 362 19.95 -14.08 12.11
C GLN A 362 19.06 -12.84 12.30
N HIS A 363 18.51 -12.29 11.21
CA HIS A 363 17.65 -11.11 11.24
C HIS A 363 16.22 -11.37 10.75
N LEU A 364 15.89 -12.58 10.28
CA LEU A 364 14.59 -12.86 9.66
C LEU A 364 13.49 -13.01 10.70
N HIS A 365 12.67 -11.97 10.84
CA HIS A 365 11.60 -11.92 11.83
C HIS A 365 10.26 -12.39 11.29
N THR A 366 10.02 -12.23 9.99
CA THR A 366 8.72 -12.53 9.37
C THR A 366 8.89 -13.24 8.05
N LEU A 367 8.25 -14.41 7.92
CA LEU A 367 8.14 -15.17 6.68
C LEU A 367 6.68 -15.16 6.22
N ILE A 368 6.42 -14.74 4.99
CA ILE A 368 5.07 -14.61 4.43
C ILE A 368 4.95 -15.52 3.22
N ASP A 369 4.12 -16.55 3.35
CA ASP A 369 3.65 -17.38 2.25
C ASP A 369 2.59 -16.62 1.46
N THR A 370 2.94 -16.23 0.24
CA THR A 370 2.05 -15.53 -0.69
C THR A 370 1.31 -16.48 -1.61
N SER A 371 1.40 -17.80 -1.41
CA SER A 371 0.66 -18.76 -2.23
C SER A 371 -0.84 -18.50 -2.17
N PRO A 372 -1.54 -18.57 -3.32
CA PRO A 372 -2.95 -18.24 -3.39
C PRO A 372 -3.76 -19.14 -2.44
N THR A 373 -4.72 -18.54 -1.72
CA THR A 373 -5.75 -19.32 -1.02
C THR A 373 -6.41 -20.26 -2.01
N VAL A 374 -6.51 -21.54 -1.65
CA VAL A 374 -7.11 -22.59 -2.46
C VAL A 374 -8.52 -22.14 -2.87
N SER A 375 -8.69 -21.64 -4.09
CA SER A 375 -10.01 -21.48 -4.68
C SER A 375 -10.60 -22.87 -4.84
N ALA A 376 -11.91 -23.02 -4.59
CA ALA A 376 -12.66 -24.28 -4.63
C ALA A 376 -12.65 -25.06 -5.97
N SER A 377 -11.77 -24.69 -6.89
CA SER A 377 -11.43 -25.51 -8.05
C SER A 377 -10.89 -26.84 -7.57
N ARG A 378 -11.66 -27.90 -7.81
CA ARG A 378 -11.42 -29.28 -7.34
C ARG A 378 -10.12 -29.90 -7.87
N PHE A 379 -9.39 -29.22 -8.74
CA PHE A 379 -8.28 -29.81 -9.50
C PHE A 379 -6.90 -29.35 -9.05
N VAL A 380 -6.76 -28.27 -8.26
CA VAL A 380 -5.44 -27.77 -7.84
C VAL A 380 -5.27 -27.93 -6.33
N LYS A 381 -4.50 -28.94 -5.92
CA LYS A 381 -4.00 -29.08 -4.55
C LYS A 381 -2.91 -28.04 -4.28
N SER A 382 -3.25 -26.74 -4.33
CA SER A 382 -2.37 -25.72 -3.77
C SER A 382 -2.29 -26.00 -2.28
N ARG A 383 -1.11 -26.40 -1.81
CA ARG A 383 -0.89 -26.71 -0.40
C ARG A 383 -0.58 -25.41 0.31
N ALA A 384 -1.54 -24.95 1.11
CA ALA A 384 -1.31 -23.93 2.11
C ALA A 384 -0.35 -24.46 3.18
N LEU A 385 0.46 -23.59 3.78
CA LEU A 385 1.28 -23.97 4.92
C LEU A 385 0.40 -24.55 6.06
N GLY A 386 0.69 -25.78 6.47
CA GLY A 386 0.04 -26.44 7.60
C GLY A 386 0.56 -25.94 8.95
N ARG A 387 -0.15 -26.28 10.04
CA ARG A 387 0.31 -25.96 11.41
C ARG A 387 1.66 -26.58 11.72
N ALA A 388 1.87 -27.85 11.39
CA ALA A 388 3.12 -28.57 11.66
C ALA A 388 4.31 -27.91 10.95
N GLN A 389 4.15 -27.57 9.66
CA GLN A 389 5.17 -26.90 8.87
C GLN A 389 5.48 -25.50 9.40
N ALA A 390 4.47 -24.73 9.82
CA ALA A 390 4.67 -23.42 10.44
C ALA A 390 5.44 -23.52 11.76
N ILE A 391 5.14 -24.53 12.59
CA ILE A 391 5.88 -24.79 13.84
C ILE A 391 7.34 -25.13 13.52
N GLN A 392 7.60 -26.05 12.58
CA GLN A 392 8.95 -26.44 12.17
C GLN A 392 9.79 -25.22 11.73
N LEU A 393 9.20 -24.32 10.94
CA LEU A 393 9.85 -23.06 10.53
C LEU A 393 10.15 -22.13 11.73
N LEU A 394 9.19 -21.94 12.64
CA LEU A 394 9.32 -21.08 13.83
C LEU A 394 10.33 -21.62 14.86
N GLU A 395 10.49 -22.94 14.92
CA GLU A 395 11.47 -23.62 15.77
C GLU A 395 12.88 -23.53 15.18
N ALA A 396 13.02 -23.71 13.87
CA ALA A 396 14.31 -23.64 13.18
C ALA A 396 14.89 -22.23 13.06
N GLY A 397 14.03 -21.22 12.91
CA GLY A 397 14.43 -19.82 12.83
C GLY A 397 14.78 -19.24 14.20
N PRO A 398 16.04 -18.80 14.45
CA PRO A 398 16.47 -18.34 15.77
C PRO A 398 15.70 -17.09 16.23
N VAL A 399 15.45 -16.16 15.30
CA VAL A 399 14.75 -14.89 15.55
C VAL A 399 13.41 -14.77 14.83
N LEU A 400 12.94 -15.85 14.20
CA LEU A 400 11.69 -15.87 13.45
C LEU A 400 10.51 -15.81 14.43
N ARG A 401 9.71 -14.74 14.31
CA ARG A 401 8.60 -14.47 15.22
C ARG A 401 7.26 -14.79 14.59
N ASN A 402 7.13 -14.55 13.29
CA ASN A 402 5.87 -14.69 12.57
C ASN A 402 6.08 -15.50 11.29
N VAL A 403 5.18 -16.45 11.07
CA VAL A 403 4.95 -17.07 9.77
C VAL A 403 3.51 -16.73 9.37
N VAL A 404 3.32 -16.16 8.19
CA VAL A 404 2.00 -15.76 7.69
C VAL A 404 1.67 -16.56 6.45
N SER A 405 0.53 -17.25 6.40
CA SER A 405 0.03 -17.92 5.18
C SER A 405 -1.49 -17.85 5.15
N GLN A 406 -2.06 -17.44 4.02
CA GLN A 406 -3.49 -17.55 3.74
C GLN A 406 -4.39 -17.06 4.90
N GLN A 407 -4.18 -15.82 5.35
CA GLN A 407 -4.89 -15.17 6.48
C GLN A 407 -4.61 -15.77 7.87
N ARG A 408 -3.69 -16.70 8.01
CA ARG A 408 -3.23 -17.24 9.30
C ARG A 408 -1.87 -16.63 9.61
N ASN A 409 -1.72 -16.10 10.82
CA ASN A 409 -0.44 -15.71 11.38
C ASN A 409 -0.11 -16.66 12.52
N TRP A 410 0.91 -17.48 12.33
CA TRP A 410 1.51 -18.28 13.40
C TRP A 410 2.60 -17.45 14.05
N ALA A 411 2.42 -17.17 15.33
CA ALA A 411 3.35 -16.36 16.10
C ALA A 411 4.00 -17.20 17.20
N LYS A 412 5.31 -17.01 17.38
CA LYS A 412 6.06 -17.55 18.51
C LYS A 412 5.68 -16.77 19.76
N GLU A 413 5.06 -17.42 20.73
CA GLU A 413 4.65 -16.84 22.00
C GLU A 413 5.40 -17.52 23.15
N VAL A 414 6.04 -16.71 23.99
CA VAL A 414 6.65 -17.21 25.23
C VAL A 414 5.54 -17.28 26.28
N VAL A 415 5.15 -18.48 26.66
CA VAL A 415 4.14 -18.70 27.70
C VAL A 415 4.83 -19.23 28.95
N TRP A 416 4.37 -18.77 30.10
CA TRP A 416 4.83 -19.30 31.38
C TRP A 416 3.91 -20.45 31.81
N THR A 417 4.44 -21.66 31.82
CA THR A 417 3.74 -22.87 32.25
C THR A 417 4.51 -23.47 33.42
N SER A 418 3.83 -23.65 34.56
CA SER A 418 4.40 -24.31 35.76
C SER A 418 5.76 -23.74 36.22
N GLY A 419 5.93 -22.41 36.12
CA GLY A 419 7.16 -21.72 36.52
C GLY A 419 8.32 -21.81 35.52
N ARG A 420 8.13 -22.40 34.33
CA ARG A 420 9.12 -22.41 33.24
C ARG A 420 8.64 -21.57 32.06
N ARG A 421 9.58 -20.96 31.32
CA ARG A 421 9.31 -20.31 30.03
C ARG A 421 9.28 -21.38 28.96
N GLU A 422 8.12 -21.65 28.40
CA GLU A 422 7.95 -22.56 27.27
C GLU A 422 7.65 -21.76 25.99
N LEU A 423 8.22 -22.22 24.89
CA LEU A 423 7.88 -21.70 23.57
C LEU A 423 6.58 -22.35 23.11
N SER A 424 5.57 -21.54 22.91
CA SER A 424 4.29 -21.95 22.33
C SER A 424 4.10 -21.27 20.97
N VAL A 425 3.27 -21.86 20.13
CA VAL A 425 2.88 -21.27 18.84
C VAL A 425 1.39 -21.00 18.87
N SER A 426 1.02 -19.72 18.79
CA SER A 426 -0.37 -19.30 18.67
C SER A 426 -0.72 -19.04 17.21
N MET A 427 -2.00 -19.24 16.85
CA MET A 427 -2.51 -18.91 15.53
C MET A 427 -3.53 -17.79 15.67
N ARG A 428 -3.28 -16.68 14.99
CA ARG A 428 -4.20 -15.54 14.90
C ARG A 428 -4.72 -15.43 13.48
N LYS A 429 -6.04 -15.23 13.35
CA LYS A 429 -6.64 -14.90 12.06
C LYS A 429 -6.30 -13.44 11.73
N VAL A 430 -5.53 -13.23 10.67
CA VAL A 430 -5.21 -11.91 10.15
C VAL A 430 -6.41 -11.42 9.36
N ARG A 431 -6.90 -10.21 9.68
CA ARG A 431 -7.87 -9.55 8.82
C ARG A 431 -7.18 -9.28 7.48
N THR A 432 -7.84 -9.62 6.37
CA THR A 432 -7.34 -9.40 5.01
C THR A 432 -6.63 -8.06 4.90
N ILE A 433 -5.35 -8.12 4.51
CA ILE A 433 -4.48 -6.95 4.29
C ILE A 433 -4.97 -6.17 3.08
#